data_AF-A0A9R0DYE7-F1
#
_entry.id   AF-A0A9R0DYE7-F1
#
_cell.length_a   1.000
_cell.length_b   1.000
_cell.length_c   1.000
_cell.angle_alpha   90.00
_cell.angle_beta   90.00
_cell.angle_gamma   90.00
#
_symmetry.space_group_name_H-M   'P 1'
#
loop_
_entity.id
_entity.type
_entity.pdbx_description
1 polymer ?
#
loop_
_entity_poly.entity_id
_entity_poly.type
_entity_poly.pdbx_seq_one_letter_code
_entity_poly.pdbx_strand_id
1 'polypeptide(L)'
;MIVFCGLAHPMQLWEKYQRHLSEDFRFAARRADGDSVAESDERIINRCLCSLQDIVISIGGNPLSHYGLPEPQETTEVRRVGREYAAETNYDRAAMAEIVNNNIGTLTNEQKSVYERILRSVSQQDGGIFFLDAPGGTGKTFLTRLLLAEVRRQEKIALAVASSGIAATLLPGGKTAHSMFKIPLDLDINETPVCAISRNSEKAKILAECSLIVWDECTMANKKAVEAVNRTLQDIRRNDHVMGGVTVLFCGDFRQTLPVITRGTRADEVGACLKRSVLWLRIEKLSLTQNMRAHLGGNPSAQEFSGVLLKIGEGSFPESSNSVTLPDNLCKIVASVEELIDLVYGDVSQLIGQDNSWLCERAILTPKNDQAAAINQIILERIEGDQVVYRSINTVVDQMDVTNYPVEFLNSLAAPGLPAHNITLKVGIPIMLLRNLTPLSCAMELG
;
A
#
# COMPACT_ATOMS: atom_id res chain seq x y z
N MET A 1 -11.30 -12.68 10.92
CA MET A 1 -12.39 -13.60 11.35
C MET A 1 -13.34 -12.91 12.33
N ILE A 2 -12.86 -12.43 13.48
CA ILE A 2 -13.69 -11.75 14.51
C ILE A 2 -14.53 -10.60 13.93
N VAL A 3 -13.92 -9.70 13.16
CA VAL A 3 -14.60 -8.49 12.64
C VAL A 3 -15.51 -8.76 11.45
N PHE A 4 -15.12 -9.66 10.54
CA PHE A 4 -15.72 -9.77 9.20
C PHE A 4 -16.45 -11.07 8.93
N CYS A 5 -16.29 -12.10 9.77
CA CYS A 5 -16.79 -13.45 9.49
C CYS A 5 -17.86 -13.92 10.48
N GLY A 6 -18.31 -13.07 11.41
CA GLY A 6 -19.40 -13.39 12.34
C GLY A 6 -19.23 -14.73 13.06
N LEU A 7 -18.28 -14.82 13.99
CA LEU A 7 -18.01 -16.06 14.72
C LEU A 7 -19.24 -16.51 15.53
N ALA A 8 -19.73 -17.73 15.27
CA ALA A 8 -20.90 -18.28 15.99
C ALA A 8 -20.63 -18.49 17.49
N HIS A 9 -19.43 -18.97 17.86
CA HIS A 9 -19.04 -19.23 19.25
C HIS A 9 -17.63 -18.69 19.57
N PRO A 10 -17.46 -17.37 19.69
CA PRO A 10 -16.17 -16.72 19.91
C PRO A 10 -15.45 -17.20 21.18
N MET A 11 -16.17 -17.33 22.30
CA MET A 11 -15.63 -17.86 23.56
C MET A 11 -15.09 -19.28 23.42
N GLN A 12 -15.82 -20.19 22.79
CA GLN A 12 -15.38 -21.58 22.63
C GLN A 12 -14.11 -21.68 21.79
N LEU A 13 -14.01 -20.87 20.74
CA LEU A 13 -12.80 -20.77 19.93
C LEU A 13 -11.62 -20.25 20.76
N TRP A 14 -11.85 -19.20 21.55
CA TRP A 14 -10.85 -18.64 22.44
C TRP A 14 -10.38 -19.66 23.48
N GLU A 15 -11.29 -20.28 24.21
CA GLU A 15 -10.98 -21.28 25.23
C GLU A 15 -10.15 -22.45 24.67
N LYS A 16 -10.49 -22.89 23.45
CA LYS A 16 -9.80 -23.99 22.76
C LYS A 16 -8.40 -23.61 22.29
N TYR A 17 -8.20 -22.40 21.77
CA TYR A 17 -6.98 -22.01 21.07
C TYR A 17 -6.13 -20.94 21.75
N GLN A 18 -6.57 -20.33 22.86
CA GLN A 18 -5.86 -19.24 23.54
C GLN A 18 -4.38 -19.56 23.84
N ARG A 19 -4.06 -20.80 24.21
CA ARG A 19 -2.68 -21.22 24.51
C ARG A 19 -1.78 -21.24 23.28
N HIS A 20 -2.34 -21.56 22.11
CA HIS A 20 -1.63 -21.55 20.83
C HIS A 20 -1.51 -20.12 20.31
N LEU A 21 -2.59 -19.33 20.41
CA LEU A 21 -2.60 -17.92 20.02
C LEU A 21 -1.65 -17.05 20.87
N SER A 22 -1.37 -17.47 22.09
CA SER A 22 -0.49 -16.75 23.01
C SER A 22 0.97 -17.24 22.98
N GLU A 23 1.32 -18.20 22.11
CA GLU A 23 2.62 -18.86 22.11
C GLU A 23 3.77 -17.91 21.79
N ASP A 24 3.60 -17.04 20.79
CA ASP A 24 4.60 -16.03 20.42
C ASP A 24 4.91 -15.06 21.58
N PHE A 25 3.88 -14.68 22.36
CA PHE A 25 4.06 -13.83 23.53
C PHE A 25 4.82 -14.55 24.64
N ARG A 26 4.59 -15.85 24.81
CA ARG A 26 5.33 -16.69 25.75
C ARG A 26 6.80 -16.80 25.35
N PHE A 27 7.08 -16.95 24.06
CA PHE A 27 8.44 -17.02 23.55
C PHE A 27 9.17 -15.68 23.67
N ALA A 28 8.49 -14.57 23.37
CA ALA A 28 9.04 -13.22 23.52
C ALA A 28 9.36 -12.89 24.99
N ALA A 29 8.49 -13.26 25.94
CA ALA A 29 8.73 -13.06 27.36
C ALA A 29 9.98 -13.83 27.85
N ARG A 30 10.15 -15.08 27.41
CA ARG A 30 11.35 -15.89 27.74
C ARG A 30 12.65 -15.29 27.22
N ARG A 31 12.61 -14.67 26.04
CA ARG A 31 13.78 -13.96 25.47
C ARG A 31 14.12 -12.67 26.21
N ALA A 32 13.13 -11.97 26.76
CA ALA A 32 13.32 -10.68 27.41
C ALA A 32 13.83 -10.79 28.85
N ASP A 33 13.31 -11.73 29.65
CA ASP A 33 13.57 -11.79 31.10
C ASP A 33 14.67 -12.79 31.52
N GLY A 34 15.22 -13.55 30.57
CA GLY A 34 16.07 -14.70 30.87
C GLY A 34 15.29 -15.80 31.62
N ASP A 35 15.81 -17.02 31.68
CA ASP A 35 15.15 -18.22 32.23
C ASP A 35 14.76 -18.16 33.73
N SER A 36 14.79 -16.99 34.37
CA SER A 36 14.68 -16.83 35.82
C SER A 36 13.30 -16.40 36.35
N VAL A 37 12.36 -15.96 35.49
CA VAL A 37 10.99 -15.63 35.93
C VAL A 37 9.96 -16.16 34.93
N ALA A 38 9.26 -17.24 35.30
CA ALA A 38 8.12 -17.70 34.54
C ALA A 38 6.98 -16.68 34.66
N GLU A 39 6.77 -15.86 33.63
CA GLU A 39 5.59 -15.00 33.56
C GLU A 39 4.32 -15.86 33.63
N SER A 40 3.38 -15.50 34.50
CA SER A 40 2.14 -16.27 34.69
C SER A 40 1.36 -16.39 33.38
N ASP A 41 0.79 -17.57 33.12
CA ASP A 41 -0.03 -17.81 31.91
C ASP A 41 -1.15 -16.78 31.74
N GLU A 42 -1.74 -16.30 32.83
CA GLU A 42 -2.79 -15.27 32.81
C GLU A 42 -2.29 -13.93 32.22
N ARG A 43 -1.05 -13.52 32.52
CA ARG A 43 -0.43 -12.33 31.93
C ARG A 43 -0.12 -12.50 30.45
N ILE A 44 0.36 -13.67 30.05
CA ILE A 44 0.67 -13.99 28.63
C ILE A 44 -0.62 -13.98 27.81
N ILE A 45 -1.68 -14.60 28.34
CA ILE A 45 -3.02 -14.62 27.75
C ILE A 45 -3.57 -13.19 27.66
N ASN A 46 -3.41 -12.37 28.73
CA ASN A 46 -3.83 -10.97 28.70
C ASN A 46 -3.05 -10.14 27.67
N ARG A 47 -1.73 -10.36 27.48
CA ARG A 47 -0.95 -9.72 26.41
C ARG A 47 -1.47 -10.10 25.01
N CYS A 48 -1.81 -11.37 24.82
CA CYS A 48 -2.44 -11.85 23.60
C CYS A 48 -3.79 -11.17 23.36
N LEU A 49 -4.66 -11.06 24.39
CA LEU A 49 -5.93 -10.34 24.31
C LEU A 49 -5.75 -8.86 23.98
N CYS A 50 -4.78 -8.18 24.58
CA CYS A 50 -4.44 -6.80 24.24
C CYS A 50 -4.06 -6.65 22.76
N SER A 51 -3.17 -7.52 22.26
CA SER A 51 -2.76 -7.51 20.85
C SER A 51 -3.92 -7.82 19.91
N LEU A 52 -4.74 -8.81 20.24
CA LEU A 52 -5.91 -9.20 19.46
C LEU A 52 -6.94 -8.06 19.41
N GLN A 53 -7.21 -7.44 20.55
CA GLN A 53 -8.09 -6.28 20.66
C GLN A 53 -7.56 -5.15 19.76
N ASP A 54 -6.26 -4.83 19.83
CA ASP A 54 -5.61 -3.81 19.01
C ASP A 54 -5.76 -4.08 17.50
N ILE A 55 -5.52 -5.31 17.07
CA ILE A 55 -5.71 -5.72 15.67
C ILE A 55 -7.16 -5.52 15.25
N VAL A 56 -8.12 -6.02 16.04
CA VAL A 56 -9.57 -5.92 15.78
C VAL A 56 -10.01 -4.47 15.60
N ILE A 57 -9.50 -3.56 16.41
CA ILE A 57 -9.89 -2.14 16.34
C ILE A 57 -9.15 -1.41 15.22
N SER A 58 -7.88 -1.75 14.94
CA SER A 58 -7.12 -1.16 13.83
C SER A 58 -7.77 -1.40 12.47
N ILE A 59 -8.48 -2.51 12.30
CA ILE A 59 -9.23 -2.85 11.09
C ILE A 59 -10.68 -2.35 11.11
N GLY A 60 -11.05 -1.50 12.09
CA GLY A 60 -12.37 -0.88 12.19
C GLY A 60 -13.43 -1.71 12.92
N GLY A 61 -13.03 -2.72 13.69
CA GLY A 61 -13.93 -3.50 14.54
C GLY A 61 -14.25 -2.83 15.89
N ASN A 62 -15.18 -3.44 16.63
CA ASN A 62 -15.56 -3.05 17.99
C ASN A 62 -14.63 -3.67 19.06
N PRO A 63 -14.73 -3.32 20.35
CA PRO A 63 -13.99 -4.00 21.41
C PRO A 63 -14.26 -5.52 21.44
N LEU A 64 -13.32 -6.32 21.94
CA LEU A 64 -13.47 -7.79 21.98
C LEU A 64 -14.74 -8.23 22.71
N SER A 65 -15.15 -7.49 23.75
CA SER A 65 -16.39 -7.71 24.49
C SER A 65 -17.65 -7.64 23.61
N HIS A 66 -17.66 -6.78 22.58
CA HIS A 66 -18.76 -6.71 21.61
C HIS A 66 -18.90 -8.02 20.81
N TYR A 67 -17.80 -8.71 20.59
CA TYR A 67 -17.77 -10.01 19.91
C TYR A 67 -17.87 -11.18 20.90
N GLY A 68 -18.22 -10.94 22.16
CA GLY A 68 -18.31 -11.97 23.19
C GLY A 68 -16.98 -12.65 23.48
N LEU A 69 -15.85 -11.95 23.36
CA LEU A 69 -14.53 -12.41 23.81
C LEU A 69 -14.14 -11.74 25.13
N PRO A 70 -13.18 -12.31 25.90
CA PRO A 70 -12.74 -11.71 27.17
C PRO A 70 -12.14 -10.33 26.95
N GLU A 71 -12.48 -9.40 27.85
CA GLU A 71 -11.91 -8.06 27.82
C GLU A 71 -10.54 -8.07 28.51
N PRO A 72 -9.49 -7.50 27.88
CA PRO A 72 -8.18 -7.40 28.53
C PRO A 72 -8.26 -6.53 29.79
N GLN A 73 -7.63 -6.98 30.88
CA GLN A 73 -7.72 -6.36 32.21
C GLN A 73 -6.97 -5.02 32.34
N GLU A 74 -6.09 -4.69 31.40
CA GLU A 74 -5.50 -3.35 31.27
C GLU A 74 -6.13 -2.66 30.06
N THR A 75 -7.12 -1.78 30.30
CA THR A 75 -7.88 -1.11 29.25
C THR A 75 -6.97 -0.31 28.31
N THR A 76 -6.96 -0.75 27.07
CA THR A 76 -6.15 -0.31 25.93
C THR A 76 -6.45 1.09 25.40
N GLU A 77 -7.50 1.79 25.81
CA GLU A 77 -7.83 3.11 25.21
C GLU A 77 -6.71 4.14 25.42
N VAL A 78 -6.12 4.21 26.62
CA VAL A 78 -4.99 5.13 26.88
C VAL A 78 -3.69 4.68 26.18
N ARG A 79 -3.47 3.35 26.01
CA ARG A 79 -2.30 2.81 25.30
C ARG A 79 -2.42 2.92 23.77
N ARG A 80 -3.62 2.86 23.21
CA ARG A 80 -3.89 2.98 21.77
C ARG A 80 -3.79 4.38 21.27
N VAL A 81 -4.36 5.32 22.02
CA VAL A 81 -4.25 6.77 21.77
C VAL A 81 -2.79 7.26 21.77
N GLY A 82 -1.85 6.40 22.20
CA GLY A 82 -0.42 6.58 22.02
C GLY A 82 0.23 5.72 20.93
N ARG A 83 -0.35 4.61 20.45
CA ARG A 83 0.33 3.68 19.51
C ARG A 83 0.35 4.19 18.07
N GLU A 84 -0.75 4.69 17.52
CA GLU A 84 -0.72 5.22 16.14
C GLU A 84 0.11 6.49 16.07
N TYR A 85 0.00 7.34 17.08
CA TYR A 85 0.74 8.57 17.24
C TYR A 85 2.21 8.28 17.49
N ALA A 86 2.56 7.33 18.37
CA ALA A 86 3.94 6.87 18.54
C ALA A 86 4.51 6.28 17.26
N ALA A 87 3.72 5.55 16.46
CA ALA A 87 4.20 5.02 15.18
C ALA A 87 4.61 6.12 14.18
N GLU A 88 3.98 7.30 14.25
CA GLU A 88 4.30 8.44 13.39
C GLU A 88 5.30 9.43 14.02
N THR A 89 5.63 9.30 15.31
CA THR A 89 6.51 10.23 16.04
C THR A 89 7.78 9.59 16.59
N ASN A 90 7.80 8.27 16.82
CA ASN A 90 8.89 7.55 17.46
C ASN A 90 9.81 6.85 16.45
N TYR A 91 10.14 7.54 15.35
CA TYR A 91 11.16 7.06 14.41
C TYR A 91 12.55 7.17 15.03
N ASP A 92 13.43 6.20 14.78
CA ASP A 92 14.82 6.26 15.22
C ASP A 92 15.56 7.41 14.52
N ARG A 93 15.83 8.47 15.29
CA ARG A 93 16.48 9.68 14.81
C ARG A 93 17.89 9.44 14.30
N ALA A 94 18.65 8.53 14.91
CA ALA A 94 20.00 8.20 14.48
C ALA A 94 19.96 7.46 13.14
N ALA A 95 19.07 6.47 13.00
CA ALA A 95 18.88 5.76 11.74
C ALA A 95 18.40 6.70 10.61
N MET A 96 17.47 7.63 10.90
CA MET A 96 17.04 8.63 9.91
C MET A 96 18.18 9.57 9.52
N ALA A 97 19.03 9.98 10.48
CA ALA A 97 20.21 10.81 10.21
C ALA A 97 21.22 10.11 9.31
N GLU A 98 21.47 8.83 9.55
CA GLU A 98 22.35 8.02 8.72
C GLU A 98 21.84 7.91 7.28
N ILE A 99 20.55 7.62 7.11
CA ILE A 99 19.91 7.62 5.78
C ILE A 99 20.12 8.96 5.07
N VAL A 100 19.92 10.08 5.75
CA VAL A 100 20.09 11.40 5.13
C VAL A 100 21.54 11.66 4.76
N ASN A 101 22.47 11.48 5.70
CA ASN A 101 23.88 11.79 5.50
C ASN A 101 24.52 10.96 4.39
N ASN A 102 24.15 9.68 4.28
CA ASN A 102 24.68 8.77 3.27
C ASN A 102 24.18 9.08 1.85
N ASN A 103 23.02 9.73 1.73
CA ASN A 103 22.31 9.86 0.44
C ASN A 103 22.18 11.31 -0.06
N ILE A 104 22.30 12.32 0.81
CA ILE A 104 22.16 13.73 0.39
C ILE A 104 23.22 14.14 -0.62
N GLY A 105 24.44 13.59 -0.51
CA GLY A 105 25.55 13.87 -1.44
C GLY A 105 25.41 13.18 -2.80
N THR A 106 24.49 12.22 -2.96
CA THR A 106 24.31 11.45 -4.21
C THR A 106 23.14 11.95 -5.06
N LEU A 107 22.40 12.96 -4.58
CA LEU A 107 21.29 13.57 -5.31
C LEU A 107 21.79 14.22 -6.62
N THR A 108 21.03 14.04 -7.69
CA THR A 108 21.22 14.85 -8.91
C THR A 108 20.85 16.31 -8.64
N ASN A 109 21.27 17.23 -9.51
CA ASN A 109 20.91 18.65 -9.37
C ASN A 109 19.39 18.88 -9.35
N GLU A 110 18.64 18.12 -10.17
CA GLU A 110 17.17 18.19 -10.20
C GLU A 110 16.57 17.69 -8.89
N GLN A 111 17.02 16.52 -8.41
CA GLN A 111 16.54 15.94 -7.16
C GLN A 111 16.87 16.84 -5.96
N LYS A 112 18.06 17.44 -5.95
CA LYS A 112 18.50 18.39 -4.91
C LYS A 112 17.65 19.66 -4.91
N SER A 113 17.33 20.21 -6.08
CA SER A 113 16.43 21.36 -6.20
C SER A 113 15.04 21.06 -5.61
N VAL A 114 14.46 19.91 -5.95
CA VAL A 114 13.19 19.45 -5.38
C VAL A 114 13.30 19.25 -3.87
N TYR A 115 14.36 18.58 -3.41
CA TYR A 115 14.62 18.32 -1.99
C TYR A 115 14.64 19.62 -1.18
N GLU A 116 15.44 20.60 -1.62
CA GLU A 116 15.56 21.90 -0.95
C GLU A 116 14.25 22.70 -1.00
N ARG A 117 13.54 22.67 -2.14
CA ARG A 117 12.26 23.39 -2.32
C ARG A 117 11.19 22.91 -1.35
N ILE A 118 11.06 21.59 -1.18
CA ILE A 118 10.07 20.98 -0.29
C ILE A 118 10.46 21.22 1.17
N LEU A 119 11.73 21.00 1.55
CA LEU A 119 12.18 21.24 2.91
C LEU A 119 12.06 22.71 3.34
N ARG A 120 12.25 23.65 2.40
CA ARG A 120 11.99 25.08 2.66
C ARG A 120 10.52 25.34 3.01
N SER A 121 9.58 24.78 2.24
CA SER A 121 8.14 24.89 2.54
C SER A 121 7.82 24.32 3.92
N VAL A 122 8.40 23.16 4.27
CA VAL A 122 8.21 22.53 5.59
C VAL A 122 8.83 23.34 6.73
N SER A 123 10.02 23.93 6.54
CA SER A 123 10.72 24.68 7.59
C SER A 123 10.11 26.05 7.83
N GLN A 124 9.64 26.73 6.77
CA GLN A 124 8.98 28.02 6.83
C GLN A 124 7.48 27.93 7.17
N GLN A 125 6.91 26.72 7.16
CA GLN A 125 5.48 26.48 7.35
C GLN A 125 4.61 27.21 6.33
N ASP A 126 5.13 27.44 5.12
CA ASP A 126 4.39 28.04 4.01
C ASP A 126 3.22 27.14 3.56
N GLY A 127 3.37 25.82 3.79
CA GLY A 127 2.48 24.80 3.26
C GLY A 127 2.48 24.78 1.73
N GLY A 128 1.39 24.30 1.15
CA GLY A 128 1.15 24.30 -0.29
C GLY A 128 1.17 22.90 -0.91
N ILE A 129 0.80 22.85 -2.18
CA ILE A 129 0.74 21.60 -2.94
C ILE A 129 1.81 21.61 -4.03
N PHE A 130 2.58 20.53 -4.07
CA PHE A 130 3.59 20.27 -5.08
C PHE A 130 3.22 19.00 -5.85
N PHE A 131 3.47 18.97 -7.15
CA PHE A 131 3.38 17.77 -7.95
C PHE A 131 4.73 17.48 -8.59
N LEU A 132 5.33 16.37 -8.21
CA LEU A 132 6.56 15.84 -8.79
C LEU A 132 6.21 14.93 -9.96
N ASP A 133 6.38 15.45 -11.17
CA ASP A 133 6.37 14.66 -12.40
C ASP A 133 7.69 13.89 -12.52
N ALA A 134 7.64 12.59 -12.24
CA ALA A 134 8.83 11.75 -12.22
C ALA A 134 8.59 10.47 -13.03
N PRO A 135 9.02 10.43 -14.31
CA PRO A 135 9.00 9.23 -15.13
C PRO A 135 9.72 8.05 -14.49
N GLY A 136 9.43 6.84 -14.98
CA GLY A 136 10.04 5.61 -14.51
C GLY A 136 11.58 5.67 -14.51
N GLY A 137 12.19 5.32 -13.38
CA GLY A 137 13.65 5.26 -13.24
C GLY A 137 14.36 6.56 -12.87
N THR A 138 13.63 7.66 -12.66
CA THR A 138 14.21 8.98 -12.28
C THR A 138 14.58 9.16 -10.80
N GLY A 139 14.32 8.14 -9.96
CA GLY A 139 14.65 8.19 -8.53
C GLY A 139 13.56 8.82 -7.64
N LYS A 140 12.30 8.88 -8.09
CA LYS A 140 11.13 9.33 -7.29
C LYS A 140 11.10 8.72 -5.87
N THR A 141 11.16 7.39 -5.77
CA THR A 141 11.09 6.68 -4.48
C THR A 141 12.30 6.97 -3.60
N PHE A 142 13.48 7.11 -4.21
CA PHE A 142 14.70 7.50 -3.47
C PHE A 142 14.56 8.89 -2.85
N LEU A 143 14.16 9.89 -3.65
CA LEU A 143 13.98 11.26 -3.20
C LEU A 143 12.87 11.40 -2.13
N THR A 144 11.73 10.75 -2.34
CA THR A 144 10.62 10.77 -1.37
C THR A 144 10.99 10.13 -0.04
N ARG A 145 11.72 9.01 -0.05
CA ARG A 145 12.25 8.39 1.18
C ARG A 145 13.22 9.31 1.92
N LEU A 146 14.07 10.03 1.19
CA LEU A 146 15.02 10.98 1.76
C LEU A 146 14.30 12.18 2.41
N LEU A 147 13.28 12.73 1.74
CA LEU A 147 12.42 13.79 2.30
C LEU A 147 11.71 13.36 3.59
N LEU A 148 11.12 12.15 3.58
CA LEU A 148 10.48 11.59 4.76
C LEU A 148 11.47 11.43 5.92
N ALA A 149 12.67 10.89 5.65
CA ALA A 149 13.71 10.70 6.64
C ALA A 149 14.18 12.03 7.25
N GLU A 150 14.42 13.06 6.43
CA GLU A 150 14.89 14.35 6.94
C GLU A 150 13.84 15.05 7.81
N VAL A 151 12.57 15.02 7.44
CA VAL A 151 11.51 15.63 8.27
C VAL A 151 11.31 14.83 9.57
N ARG A 152 11.35 13.49 9.52
CA ARG A 152 11.20 12.63 10.71
C ARG A 152 12.37 12.76 11.68
N ARG A 153 13.60 12.93 11.18
CA ARG A 153 14.80 13.19 12.01
C ARG A 153 14.69 14.50 12.82
N GLN A 154 13.86 15.43 12.37
CA GLN A 154 13.55 16.68 13.07
C GLN A 154 12.38 16.52 14.05
N GLU A 155 11.95 15.29 14.36
CA GLU A 155 10.85 14.96 15.27
C GLU A 155 9.49 15.55 14.83
N LYS A 156 9.36 15.81 13.52
CA LYS A 156 8.10 16.24 12.89
C LYS A 156 7.39 15.06 12.26
N ILE A 157 6.05 15.13 12.24
CA ILE A 157 5.22 14.12 11.59
C ILE A 157 5.27 14.29 10.06
N ALA A 158 5.84 13.30 9.39
CA ALA A 158 5.83 13.17 7.92
C ALA A 158 5.08 11.89 7.52
N LEU A 159 3.95 12.05 6.84
CA LEU A 159 3.09 10.95 6.44
C LEU A 159 3.46 10.45 5.05
N ALA A 160 3.71 9.15 4.96
CA ALA A 160 3.91 8.44 3.71
C ALA A 160 2.61 7.77 3.30
N VAL A 161 2.00 8.22 2.21
CA VAL A 161 0.78 7.63 1.67
C VAL A 161 0.94 7.25 0.21
N ALA A 162 0.18 6.27 -0.26
CA ALA A 162 0.13 5.93 -1.68
C ALA A 162 -1.29 5.55 -2.12
N SER A 163 -1.56 5.62 -3.43
CA SER A 163 -2.87 5.25 -3.98
C SER A 163 -3.11 3.73 -4.01
N SER A 164 -2.05 2.92 -4.08
CA SER A 164 -2.11 1.45 -4.05
C SER A 164 -1.38 0.86 -2.85
N GLY A 165 -1.77 -0.35 -2.43
CA GLY A 165 -1.14 -1.06 -1.30
C GLY A 165 0.34 -1.38 -1.56
N ILE A 166 0.68 -1.84 -2.77
CA ILE A 166 2.05 -2.19 -3.16
C ILE A 166 2.94 -0.94 -3.20
N ALA A 167 2.43 0.19 -3.70
CA ALA A 167 3.19 1.44 -3.66
C ALA A 167 3.43 1.91 -2.21
N ALA A 168 2.45 1.73 -1.32
CA ALA A 168 2.59 2.08 0.09
C ALA A 168 3.70 1.27 0.78
N THR A 169 3.87 -0.02 0.45
CA THR A 169 4.93 -0.85 1.07
C THR A 169 6.34 -0.41 0.72
N LEU A 170 6.53 0.34 -0.36
CA LEU A 170 7.84 0.86 -0.77
C LEU A 170 8.29 2.07 0.08
N LEU A 171 7.37 2.71 0.79
CA LEU A 171 7.63 3.87 1.63
C LEU A 171 7.72 3.45 3.11
N PRO A 172 8.73 3.91 3.87
CA PRO A 172 8.84 3.62 5.29
C PRO A 172 7.63 4.16 6.06
N GLY A 173 6.91 3.28 6.76
CA GLY A 173 5.65 3.62 7.43
C GLY A 173 4.48 3.92 6.47
N GLY A 174 4.61 3.53 5.20
CA GLY A 174 3.64 3.83 4.17
C GLY A 174 2.27 3.16 4.40
N LYS A 175 1.21 3.92 4.17
CA LYS A 175 -0.18 3.45 4.21
C LYS A 175 -0.91 3.81 2.92
N THR A 176 -1.99 3.11 2.58
CA THR A 176 -2.84 3.61 1.49
C THR A 176 -3.50 4.92 1.91
N ALA A 177 -3.67 5.86 0.97
CA ALA A 177 -4.33 7.14 1.24
C ALA A 177 -5.74 6.92 1.83
N HIS A 178 -6.48 5.93 1.29
CA HIS A 178 -7.80 5.54 1.80
C HIS A 178 -7.76 5.12 3.28
N SER A 179 -6.76 4.34 3.70
CA SER A 179 -6.63 3.91 5.10
C SER A 179 -6.16 5.04 6.02
N MET A 180 -5.20 5.85 5.57
CA MET A 180 -4.64 6.95 6.37
C MET A 180 -5.69 8.02 6.63
N PHE A 181 -6.39 8.45 5.58
CA PHE A 181 -7.35 9.55 5.65
C PHE A 181 -8.79 9.09 5.81
N LYS A 182 -9.11 7.80 5.83
CA LYS A 182 -10.51 7.32 5.88
C LYS A 182 -11.38 7.94 4.77
N ILE A 183 -10.83 7.95 3.55
CA ILE A 183 -11.52 8.46 2.37
C ILE A 183 -12.73 7.55 2.09
N PRO A 184 -13.94 8.12 1.88
CA PRO A 184 -15.11 7.34 1.53
C PRO A 184 -14.93 6.56 0.22
N LEU A 185 -15.52 5.37 0.11
CA LEU A 185 -15.43 4.54 -1.10
C LEU A 185 -16.47 4.93 -2.17
N ASP A 186 -17.46 5.73 -1.82
CA ASP A 186 -18.60 6.16 -2.64
C ASP A 186 -18.36 7.52 -3.32
N LEU A 187 -17.11 7.79 -3.72
CA LEU A 187 -16.71 9.06 -4.34
C LEU A 187 -17.50 9.39 -5.61
N ASP A 188 -18.01 8.39 -6.32
CA ASP A 188 -18.76 8.59 -7.55
C ASP A 188 -20.17 9.14 -7.28
N ILE A 189 -20.74 8.84 -6.10
CA ILE A 189 -22.10 9.25 -5.70
C ILE A 189 -22.05 10.58 -4.94
N ASN A 190 -21.08 10.74 -4.05
CA ASN A 190 -20.97 11.93 -3.23
C ASN A 190 -20.30 13.07 -4.01
N GLU A 191 -20.98 14.21 -4.14
CA GLU A 191 -20.41 15.39 -4.80
C GLU A 191 -19.35 16.09 -3.95
N THR A 192 -19.51 16.08 -2.62
CA THR A 192 -18.64 16.77 -1.67
C THR A 192 -18.18 15.84 -0.55
N PRO A 193 -17.46 14.74 -0.87
CA PRO A 193 -17.04 13.76 0.13
C PRO A 193 -16.15 14.40 1.20
N VAL A 194 -16.29 13.94 2.42
CA VAL A 194 -15.45 14.30 3.57
C VAL A 194 -14.90 13.01 4.16
N CYS A 195 -13.68 13.05 4.64
CA CYS A 195 -13.05 11.90 5.27
C CYS A 195 -13.74 11.56 6.60
N ALA A 196 -13.96 10.28 6.86
CA ALA A 196 -14.62 9.80 8.08
C ALA A 196 -13.65 9.80 9.28
N ILE A 197 -13.20 11.00 9.69
CA ILE A 197 -12.27 11.19 10.82
C ILE A 197 -12.94 12.07 11.88
N SER A 198 -13.09 11.55 13.09
CA SER A 198 -13.56 12.32 14.24
C SER A 198 -12.49 13.28 14.73
N ARG A 199 -12.86 14.53 15.06
CA ARG A 199 -11.94 15.56 15.58
C ARG A 199 -11.18 15.15 16.85
N ASN A 200 -11.79 14.28 17.67
CA ASN A 200 -11.19 13.80 18.91
C ASN A 200 -10.38 12.50 18.71
N SER A 201 -10.23 12.03 17.47
CA SER A 201 -9.43 10.84 17.18
C SER A 201 -7.93 11.14 17.17
N GLU A 202 -7.12 10.13 17.47
CA GLU A 202 -5.66 10.19 17.36
C GLU A 202 -5.20 10.53 15.93
N LYS A 203 -5.90 10.00 14.91
CA LYS A 203 -5.68 10.39 13.51
C LYS A 203 -5.86 11.89 13.30
N ALA A 204 -6.86 12.51 13.91
CA ALA A 204 -7.02 13.96 13.82
C ALA A 204 -5.86 14.69 14.49
N LYS A 205 -5.33 14.20 15.60
CA LYS A 205 -4.11 14.76 16.23
C LYS A 205 -2.88 14.63 15.33
N ILE A 206 -2.65 13.45 14.74
CA ILE A 206 -1.57 13.21 13.78
C ILE A 206 -1.68 14.18 12.59
N LEU A 207 -2.88 14.35 12.02
CA LEU A 207 -3.13 15.26 10.91
C LEU A 207 -3.01 16.74 11.31
N ALA A 208 -3.34 17.08 12.55
CA ALA A 208 -3.20 18.42 13.10
C ALA A 208 -1.73 18.84 13.28
N GLU A 209 -0.86 17.89 13.59
CA GLU A 209 0.58 18.11 13.82
C GLU A 209 1.45 17.77 12.59
N CYS A 210 0.87 17.15 11.57
CA CYS A 210 1.54 16.79 10.32
C CYS A 210 2.21 18.01 9.66
N SER A 211 3.47 17.85 9.26
CA SER A 211 4.26 18.88 8.57
C SER A 211 4.45 18.59 7.09
N LEU A 212 4.51 17.30 6.72
CA LEU A 212 4.70 16.86 5.34
C LEU A 212 3.81 15.65 5.04
N ILE A 213 3.13 15.67 3.89
CA ILE A 213 2.46 14.50 3.32
C ILE A 213 3.12 14.21 1.98
N VAL A 214 3.70 13.02 1.85
CA VAL A 214 4.15 12.49 0.56
C VAL A 214 3.11 11.49 0.08
N TRP A 215 2.48 11.78 -1.06
CA TRP A 215 1.47 10.92 -1.65
C TRP A 215 1.94 10.36 -2.99
N ASP A 216 2.33 9.10 -2.97
CA ASP A 216 2.85 8.39 -4.12
C ASP A 216 1.75 7.75 -5.00
N GLU A 217 2.03 7.66 -6.30
CA GLU A 217 1.07 7.25 -7.33
C GLU A 217 -0.25 8.05 -7.27
N CYS A 218 -0.15 9.36 -6.99
CA CYS A 218 -1.32 10.22 -6.86
C CYS A 218 -2.11 10.36 -8.18
N THR A 219 -1.50 10.05 -9.33
CA THR A 219 -2.16 10.06 -10.65
C THR A 219 -3.30 9.05 -10.76
N MET A 220 -3.27 7.99 -9.95
CA MET A 220 -4.36 7.00 -9.83
C MET A 220 -5.49 7.45 -8.89
N ALA A 221 -5.31 8.53 -8.13
CA ALA A 221 -6.31 8.99 -7.18
C ALA A 221 -7.43 9.78 -7.88
N ASN A 222 -8.68 9.46 -7.55
CA ASN A 222 -9.81 10.28 -7.95
C ASN A 222 -9.68 11.67 -7.30
N LYS A 223 -9.86 12.74 -8.07
CA LYS A 223 -9.76 14.13 -7.60
C LYS A 223 -10.62 14.41 -6.38
N LYS A 224 -11.80 13.80 -6.29
CA LYS A 224 -12.73 13.99 -5.18
C LYS A 224 -12.13 13.49 -3.86
N ALA A 225 -11.28 12.45 -3.90
CA ALA A 225 -10.54 11.97 -2.74
C ALA A 225 -9.56 13.04 -2.23
N VAL A 226 -8.79 13.65 -3.14
CA VAL A 226 -7.82 14.70 -2.81
C VAL A 226 -8.53 15.95 -2.27
N GLU A 227 -9.66 16.32 -2.86
CA GLU A 227 -10.49 17.43 -2.40
C GLU A 227 -11.14 17.15 -1.03
N ALA A 228 -11.53 15.90 -0.75
CA ALA A 228 -12.02 15.47 0.56
C ALA A 228 -10.93 15.60 1.62
N VAL A 229 -9.71 15.18 1.31
CA VAL A 229 -8.54 15.34 2.20
C VAL A 229 -8.27 16.81 2.46
N ASN A 230 -8.29 17.67 1.43
CA ASN A 230 -8.13 19.11 1.60
C ASN A 230 -9.15 19.69 2.60
N ARG A 231 -10.45 19.44 2.39
CA ARG A 231 -11.51 19.92 3.29
C ARG A 231 -11.32 19.42 4.73
N THR A 232 -10.95 18.14 4.86
CA THR A 232 -10.75 17.50 6.16
C THR A 232 -9.56 18.12 6.91
N LEU A 233 -8.45 18.38 6.21
CA LEU A 233 -7.27 19.02 6.82
C LEU A 233 -7.57 20.46 7.24
N GLN A 234 -8.33 21.21 6.42
CA GLN A 234 -8.77 22.56 6.79
C GLN A 234 -9.61 22.55 8.07
N ASP A 235 -10.56 21.61 8.18
CA ASP A 235 -11.45 21.46 9.34
C ASP A 235 -10.70 21.06 10.62
N ILE A 236 -9.84 20.04 10.54
CA ILE A 236 -9.06 19.52 11.67
C ILE A 236 -8.07 20.57 12.16
N ARG A 237 -7.38 21.27 11.25
CA ARG A 237 -6.34 22.25 11.58
C ARG A 237 -6.88 23.65 11.87
N ARG A 238 -8.18 23.88 11.65
CA ARG A 238 -8.81 25.21 11.73
C ARG A 238 -8.04 26.24 10.90
N ASN A 239 -7.67 25.84 9.69
CA ASN A 239 -6.86 26.65 8.79
C ASN A 239 -7.43 26.55 7.37
N ASP A 240 -8.00 27.64 6.85
CA ASP A 240 -8.63 27.66 5.54
C ASP A 240 -7.62 27.66 4.36
N HIS A 241 -6.32 27.69 4.63
CA HIS A 241 -5.31 27.50 3.61
C HIS A 241 -5.44 26.11 2.97
N VAL A 242 -4.91 25.98 1.75
CA VAL A 242 -4.92 24.70 1.02
C VAL A 242 -4.26 23.62 1.87
N MET A 243 -4.88 22.44 1.93
CA MET A 243 -4.47 21.30 2.74
C MET A 243 -4.30 21.63 4.24
N GLY A 244 -5.03 22.62 4.75
CA GLY A 244 -4.90 23.07 6.15
C GLY A 244 -3.53 23.67 6.47
N GLY A 245 -2.80 24.15 5.45
CA GLY A 245 -1.44 24.69 5.58
C GLY A 245 -0.34 23.63 5.63
N VAL A 246 -0.65 22.36 5.35
CA VAL A 246 0.37 21.28 5.27
C VAL A 246 1.10 21.35 3.94
N THR A 247 2.41 21.07 3.95
CA THR A 247 3.17 20.83 2.72
C THR A 247 2.81 19.46 2.17
N VAL A 248 2.22 19.41 0.98
CA VAL A 248 1.83 18.15 0.31
C VAL A 248 2.63 17.98 -0.96
N LEU A 249 3.38 16.87 -1.05
CA LEU A 249 4.08 16.45 -2.24
C LEU A 249 3.34 15.27 -2.88
N PHE A 250 2.61 15.56 -3.95
CA PHE A 250 2.08 14.54 -4.85
C PHE A 250 3.20 14.05 -5.76
N CYS A 251 3.33 12.73 -5.90
CA CYS A 251 4.26 12.12 -6.83
C CYS A 251 3.51 11.17 -7.77
N GLY A 252 3.96 11.09 -9.01
CA GLY A 252 3.44 10.12 -9.96
C GLY A 252 3.77 10.51 -11.39
N ASP A 253 3.16 9.77 -12.30
CA ASP A 253 3.39 9.91 -13.73
C ASP A 253 2.04 9.80 -14.45
N PHE A 254 1.60 10.90 -15.07
CA PHE A 254 0.32 10.94 -15.80
C PHE A 254 0.36 10.19 -17.14
N ARG A 255 1.54 9.71 -17.55
CA ARG A 255 1.74 8.82 -18.70
C ARG A 255 1.47 7.36 -18.32
N GLN A 256 1.32 7.06 -17.03
CA GLN A 256 0.98 5.74 -16.51
C GLN A 256 -0.54 5.62 -16.30
N THR A 257 -0.96 4.84 -15.31
CA THR A 257 -2.37 4.57 -15.03
C THR A 257 -3.09 5.76 -14.43
N LEU A 258 -4.28 6.05 -14.96
CA LEU A 258 -5.22 7.05 -14.45
C LEU A 258 -6.19 6.43 -13.42
N PRO A 259 -7.07 7.21 -12.76
CA PRO A 259 -8.04 6.67 -11.83
C PRO A 259 -8.99 5.67 -12.50
N VAL A 260 -9.23 4.55 -11.84
CA VAL A 260 -10.15 3.51 -12.33
C VAL A 260 -11.58 3.95 -12.04
N ILE A 261 -12.40 4.10 -13.09
CA ILE A 261 -13.83 4.41 -12.98
C ILE A 261 -14.63 3.20 -13.43
N THR A 262 -15.36 2.59 -12.50
CA THR A 262 -16.12 1.37 -12.76
C THR A 262 -17.24 1.65 -13.76
N ARG A 263 -17.21 0.97 -14.92
CA ARG A 263 -18.15 1.20 -16.04
C ARG A 263 -18.11 2.64 -16.60
N GLY A 264 -17.01 3.35 -16.39
CA GLY A 264 -16.82 4.70 -16.90
C GLY A 264 -16.38 4.73 -18.37
N THR A 265 -16.58 5.88 -19.00
CA THR A 265 -16.01 6.22 -20.30
C THR A 265 -14.62 6.87 -20.15
N ARG A 266 -13.88 7.02 -21.25
CA ARG A 266 -12.62 7.80 -21.25
C ARG A 266 -12.80 9.23 -20.73
N ALA A 267 -13.96 9.83 -20.98
CA ALA A 267 -14.26 11.18 -20.49
C ALA A 267 -14.42 11.20 -18.96
N ASP A 268 -15.02 10.14 -18.38
CA ASP A 268 -15.18 10.01 -16.94
C ASP A 268 -13.84 9.80 -16.24
N GLU A 269 -12.96 8.97 -16.80
CA GLU A 269 -11.58 8.79 -16.30
C GLU A 269 -10.81 10.11 -16.28
N VAL A 270 -10.80 10.83 -17.41
CA VAL A 270 -10.17 12.16 -17.48
C VAL A 270 -10.83 13.13 -16.51
N GLY A 271 -12.16 13.08 -16.38
CA GLY A 271 -12.95 13.88 -15.46
C GLY A 271 -12.61 13.65 -13.98
N ALA A 272 -12.19 12.44 -13.63
CA ALA A 272 -11.78 12.03 -12.30
C ALA A 272 -10.29 12.32 -12.00
N CYS A 273 -9.45 12.54 -13.01
CA CYS A 273 -8.04 12.87 -12.80
C CYS A 273 -7.83 14.13 -11.95
N LEU A 274 -6.76 14.13 -11.15
CA LEU A 274 -6.33 15.29 -10.35
C LEU A 274 -6.18 16.59 -11.18
N LYS A 275 -5.79 16.49 -12.46
CA LYS A 275 -5.71 17.64 -13.39
C LYS A 275 -7.05 18.37 -13.59
N ARG A 276 -8.18 17.73 -13.28
CA ARG A 276 -9.54 18.31 -13.35
C ARG A 276 -10.05 18.78 -11.98
N SER A 277 -9.21 18.76 -10.94
CA SER A 277 -9.52 19.34 -9.64
C SER A 277 -9.34 20.85 -9.64
N VAL A 278 -10.14 21.54 -8.83
CA VAL A 278 -9.91 22.96 -8.52
C VAL A 278 -8.56 23.20 -7.83
N LEU A 279 -8.03 22.18 -7.15
CA LEU A 279 -6.73 22.26 -6.47
C LEU A 279 -5.57 22.29 -7.45
N TRP A 280 -5.73 21.76 -8.67
CA TRP A 280 -4.66 21.69 -9.67
C TRP A 280 -4.08 23.07 -10.01
N LEU A 281 -4.90 24.12 -9.97
CA LEU A 281 -4.49 25.50 -10.22
C LEU A 281 -3.55 26.06 -9.13
N ARG A 282 -3.51 25.43 -7.96
CA ARG A 282 -2.68 25.83 -6.81
C ARG A 282 -1.45 24.94 -6.65
N ILE A 283 -1.21 24.02 -7.59
CA ILE A 283 -0.10 23.08 -7.54
C ILE A 283 1.14 23.69 -8.20
N GLU A 284 2.24 23.73 -7.46
CA GLU A 284 3.57 23.97 -8.02
C GLU A 284 4.09 22.67 -8.65
N LYS A 285 4.47 22.73 -9.93
CA LYS A 285 4.96 21.57 -10.67
C LYS A 285 6.48 21.49 -10.58
N LEU A 286 6.96 20.33 -10.20
CA LEU A 286 8.36 19.93 -10.15
C LEU A 286 8.56 18.75 -11.09
N SER A 287 9.76 18.55 -11.63
CA SER A 287 10.02 17.45 -12.56
C SER A 287 11.40 16.85 -12.37
N LEU A 288 11.50 15.54 -12.56
CA LEU A 288 12.77 14.83 -12.75
C LEU A 288 12.82 14.30 -14.18
N THR A 289 13.93 14.48 -14.87
CA THR A 289 14.06 14.07 -16.28
C THR A 289 15.14 13.02 -16.48
N GLN A 290 16.16 12.99 -15.62
CA GLN A 290 17.27 12.06 -15.74
C GLN A 290 16.88 10.64 -15.31
N ASN A 291 16.88 9.68 -16.25
CA ASN A 291 16.65 8.26 -15.92
C ASN A 291 17.89 7.64 -15.26
N MET A 292 17.90 7.63 -13.93
CA MET A 292 18.96 7.07 -13.10
C MET A 292 19.08 5.55 -13.24
N ARG A 293 17.97 4.84 -13.45
CA ARG A 293 17.99 3.37 -13.63
C ARG A 293 18.77 2.96 -14.88
N ALA A 294 18.50 3.61 -16.01
CA ALA A 294 19.20 3.36 -17.26
C ALA A 294 20.65 3.88 -17.21
N HIS A 295 20.89 5.00 -16.53
CA HIS A 295 22.22 5.59 -16.38
C HIS A 295 23.15 4.72 -15.52
N LEU A 296 22.71 4.29 -14.34
CA LEU A 296 23.49 3.45 -13.42
C LEU A 296 23.70 2.02 -13.94
N GLY A 297 22.74 1.50 -14.73
CA GLY A 297 22.85 0.19 -15.36
C GLY A 297 23.88 0.11 -16.49
N GLY A 298 24.42 1.25 -16.96
CA GLY A 298 25.51 1.31 -17.94
C GLY A 298 25.20 0.74 -19.34
N ASN A 299 23.95 0.35 -19.62
CA ASN A 299 23.54 -0.28 -20.87
C ASN A 299 22.93 0.77 -21.83
N PRO A 300 23.59 1.09 -22.96
CA PRO A 300 23.07 2.05 -23.94
C PRO A 300 21.66 1.69 -24.46
N SER A 301 21.35 0.40 -24.61
CA SER A 301 20.03 -0.07 -25.02
C SER A 301 18.93 0.25 -24.00
N ALA A 302 19.27 0.34 -22.71
CA ALA A 302 18.31 0.73 -21.67
C ALA A 302 17.92 2.21 -21.77
N GLN A 303 18.83 3.08 -22.22
CA GLN A 303 18.55 4.50 -22.45
C GLN A 303 17.65 4.68 -23.67
N GLU A 304 17.95 3.97 -24.77
CA GLU A 304 17.10 3.94 -25.97
C GLU A 304 15.69 3.45 -25.63
N PHE A 305 15.59 2.31 -24.92
CA PHE A 305 14.32 1.76 -24.45
C PHE A 305 13.51 2.76 -23.62
N SER A 306 14.15 3.43 -22.65
CA SER A 306 13.48 4.47 -21.85
C SER A 306 13.01 5.64 -22.71
N GLY A 307 13.78 6.04 -23.72
CA GLY A 307 13.41 7.13 -24.61
C GLY A 307 12.18 6.79 -25.46
N VAL A 308 12.08 5.54 -25.92
CA VAL A 308 10.89 5.05 -26.66
C VAL A 308 9.67 5.02 -25.74
N LEU A 309 9.79 4.49 -24.52
CA LEU A 309 8.68 4.48 -23.55
C LEU A 309 8.16 5.89 -23.23
N LEU A 310 9.05 6.87 -23.09
CA LEU A 310 8.65 8.26 -22.88
C LEU A 310 7.87 8.82 -24.06
N LYS A 311 8.33 8.61 -25.30
CA LYS A 311 7.62 9.05 -26.51
C LYS A 311 6.22 8.42 -26.61
N ILE A 312 6.09 7.14 -26.28
CA ILE A 312 4.80 6.44 -26.24
C ILE A 312 3.90 7.10 -25.19
N GLY A 313 4.42 7.31 -23.97
CA GLY A 313 3.68 7.92 -22.87
C GLY A 313 3.26 9.38 -23.12
N GLU A 314 4.04 10.12 -23.90
CA GLU A 314 3.73 11.50 -24.32
C GLU A 314 2.75 11.57 -25.51
N GLY A 315 2.45 10.45 -26.15
CA GLY A 315 1.65 10.41 -27.38
C GLY A 315 2.36 11.02 -28.59
N SER A 316 3.70 11.10 -28.57
CA SER A 316 4.53 11.61 -29.67
C SER A 316 5.10 10.49 -30.55
N PHE A 317 4.87 9.24 -30.19
CA PHE A 317 5.27 8.07 -30.97
C PHE A 317 4.26 7.79 -32.10
N PRO A 318 4.71 7.35 -33.31
CA PRO A 318 3.81 7.05 -34.42
C PRO A 318 2.71 6.03 -34.05
N GLU A 319 1.47 6.42 -34.28
CA GLU A 319 0.28 5.62 -33.98
C GLU A 319 -0.55 5.41 -35.26
N SER A 320 -1.08 4.20 -35.43
CA SER A 320 -2.04 3.85 -36.48
C SER A 320 -3.24 3.16 -35.86
N SER A 321 -4.45 3.68 -36.09
CA SER A 321 -5.71 3.07 -35.65
C SER A 321 -5.78 2.75 -34.14
N ASN A 322 -5.34 3.68 -33.29
CA ASN A 322 -5.23 3.49 -31.83
C ASN A 322 -4.21 2.41 -31.39
N SER A 323 -3.20 2.12 -32.21
CA SER A 323 -2.17 1.13 -31.93
C SER A 323 -0.79 1.66 -32.29
N VAL A 324 0.20 1.28 -31.48
CA VAL A 324 1.60 1.60 -31.71
C VAL A 324 2.32 0.36 -32.21
N THR A 325 3.08 0.50 -33.30
CA THR A 325 3.98 -0.55 -33.78
C THR A 325 5.31 -0.42 -33.05
N LEU A 326 5.64 -1.39 -32.20
CA LEU A 326 6.91 -1.41 -31.48
C LEU A 326 8.06 -1.79 -32.44
N PRO A 327 9.25 -1.17 -32.31
CA PRO A 327 10.44 -1.57 -33.06
C PRO A 327 10.88 -3.01 -32.72
N ASP A 328 11.39 -3.75 -33.72
CA ASP A 328 11.82 -5.15 -33.57
C ASP A 328 12.93 -5.34 -32.52
N ASN A 329 13.73 -4.30 -32.27
CA ASN A 329 14.81 -4.31 -31.28
C ASN A 329 14.33 -3.98 -29.85
N LEU A 330 13.07 -3.57 -29.66
CA LEU A 330 12.56 -3.10 -28.36
C LEU A 330 12.05 -4.25 -27.49
N CYS A 331 11.43 -5.26 -28.10
CA CYS A 331 10.86 -6.40 -27.39
C CYS A 331 10.84 -7.65 -28.26
N LYS A 332 10.92 -8.82 -27.63
CA LYS A 332 10.69 -10.10 -28.31
C LYS A 332 9.19 -10.40 -28.32
N ILE A 333 8.59 -10.44 -29.50
CA ILE A 333 7.22 -10.93 -29.70
C ILE A 333 7.25 -12.45 -29.73
N VAL A 334 6.39 -13.09 -28.94
CA VAL A 334 6.24 -14.55 -28.88
C VAL A 334 4.89 -14.97 -29.46
N ALA A 335 4.79 -16.22 -29.90
CA ALA A 335 3.59 -16.73 -30.56
C ALA A 335 2.52 -17.22 -29.57
N SER A 336 2.91 -17.57 -28.34
CA SER A 336 1.98 -18.07 -27.32
C SER A 336 2.36 -17.68 -25.90
N VAL A 337 1.41 -17.87 -24.96
CA VAL A 337 1.61 -17.63 -23.53
C VAL A 337 2.64 -18.62 -22.96
N GLU A 338 2.66 -19.85 -23.45
CA GLU A 338 3.60 -20.88 -23.06
C GLU A 338 5.04 -20.48 -23.42
N GLU A 339 5.25 -19.97 -24.64
CA GLU A 339 6.57 -19.45 -25.05
C GLU A 339 6.98 -18.25 -24.18
N LEU A 340 6.03 -17.38 -23.78
CA LEU A 340 6.32 -16.28 -22.85
C LEU A 340 6.76 -16.82 -21.47
N ILE A 341 6.06 -17.81 -20.94
CA ILE A 341 6.38 -18.42 -19.65
C ILE A 341 7.79 -19.03 -19.70
N ASP A 342 8.08 -19.81 -20.75
CA ASP A 342 9.38 -20.46 -20.92
C ASP A 342 10.49 -19.44 -21.15
N LEU A 343 10.21 -18.31 -21.80
CA LEU A 343 11.16 -17.20 -21.97
C LEU A 343 11.50 -16.51 -20.64
N VAL A 344 10.51 -16.33 -19.75
CA VAL A 344 10.69 -15.61 -18.48
C VAL A 344 11.27 -16.52 -17.40
N TYR A 345 10.73 -17.73 -17.26
CA TYR A 345 11.02 -18.66 -16.17
C TYR A 345 11.85 -19.89 -16.59
N GLY A 346 12.11 -20.10 -17.88
CA GLY A 346 12.78 -21.31 -18.34
C GLY A 346 11.94 -22.56 -18.08
N ASP A 347 12.59 -23.61 -17.59
CA ASP A 347 11.90 -24.85 -17.21
C ASP A 347 11.17 -24.69 -15.86
N VAL A 348 9.87 -24.43 -15.95
CA VAL A 348 8.96 -24.22 -14.81
C VAL A 348 8.92 -25.42 -13.85
N SER A 349 9.21 -26.64 -14.33
CA SER A 349 9.21 -27.83 -13.47
C SER A 349 10.28 -27.76 -12.37
N GLN A 350 11.37 -27.02 -12.62
CA GLN A 350 12.53 -26.92 -11.72
C GLN A 350 12.49 -25.69 -10.79
N LEU A 351 11.37 -24.97 -10.71
CA LEU A 351 11.26 -23.76 -9.89
C LEU A 351 11.44 -24.00 -8.38
N ILE A 352 11.13 -25.20 -7.89
CA ILE A 352 11.20 -25.55 -6.45
C ILE A 352 12.62 -25.42 -5.88
N GLY A 353 13.66 -25.52 -6.72
CA GLY A 353 15.06 -25.40 -6.32
C GLY A 353 15.70 -24.04 -6.63
N GLN A 354 14.96 -23.10 -7.21
CA GLN A 354 15.52 -21.79 -7.56
C GLN A 354 15.63 -20.88 -6.34
N ASP A 355 16.63 -20.01 -6.37
CA ASP A 355 16.82 -19.02 -5.32
C ASP A 355 15.68 -17.99 -5.32
N ASN A 356 15.26 -17.56 -4.13
CA ASN A 356 14.18 -16.59 -3.98
C ASN A 356 14.48 -15.26 -4.67
N SER A 357 15.75 -14.81 -4.70
CA SER A 357 16.13 -13.58 -5.40
C SER A 357 15.90 -13.69 -6.91
N TRP A 358 16.18 -14.86 -7.50
CA TRP A 358 15.96 -15.12 -8.91
C TRP A 358 14.48 -15.05 -9.30
N LEU A 359 13.59 -15.56 -8.44
CA LEU A 359 12.13 -15.48 -8.64
C LEU A 359 11.64 -14.03 -8.53
N CYS A 360 12.15 -13.26 -7.57
CA CYS A 360 11.75 -11.87 -7.33
C CYS A 360 12.13 -10.90 -8.47
N GLU A 361 13.08 -11.28 -9.34
CA GLU A 361 13.50 -10.49 -10.49
C GLU A 361 12.60 -10.66 -11.73
N ARG A 362 11.61 -11.57 -11.68
CA ARG A 362 10.79 -11.97 -12.82
C ARG A 362 9.31 -11.75 -12.54
N ALA A 363 8.59 -11.28 -13.55
CA ALA A 363 7.15 -11.13 -13.50
C ALA A 363 6.55 -11.16 -14.91
N ILE A 364 5.34 -11.71 -15.03
CA ILE A 364 4.49 -11.55 -16.21
C ILE A 364 3.36 -10.59 -15.84
N LEU A 365 3.26 -9.49 -16.58
CA LEU A 365 2.24 -8.46 -16.37
C LEU A 365 1.15 -8.59 -17.43
N THR A 366 -0.10 -8.47 -17.00
CA THR A 366 -1.25 -8.43 -17.92
C THR A 366 -2.18 -7.27 -17.55
N PRO A 367 -2.97 -6.74 -18.51
CA PRO A 367 -3.91 -5.65 -18.23
C PRO A 367 -5.11 -6.08 -17.38
N LYS A 368 -5.41 -7.38 -17.32
CA LYS A 368 -6.62 -7.92 -16.68
C LYS A 368 -6.31 -9.03 -15.68
N ASN A 369 -6.99 -9.00 -14.53
CA ASN A 369 -6.80 -9.97 -13.46
C ASN A 369 -7.18 -11.41 -13.87
N ASP A 370 -8.17 -11.60 -14.75
CA ASP A 370 -8.58 -12.92 -15.26
C ASP A 370 -7.48 -13.57 -16.11
N GLN A 371 -6.79 -12.78 -16.95
CA GLN A 371 -5.63 -13.23 -17.73
C GLN A 371 -4.45 -13.56 -16.82
N ALA A 372 -4.15 -12.72 -15.83
CA ALA A 372 -3.12 -13.02 -14.83
C ALA A 372 -3.42 -14.34 -14.10
N ALA A 373 -4.67 -14.56 -13.68
CA ALA A 373 -5.09 -15.79 -13.03
C ALA A 373 -4.93 -17.02 -13.93
N ALA A 374 -5.29 -16.91 -15.22
CA ALA A 374 -5.12 -17.99 -16.18
C ALA A 374 -3.63 -18.37 -16.38
N ILE A 375 -2.74 -17.37 -16.50
CA ILE A 375 -1.28 -17.60 -16.61
C ILE A 375 -0.73 -18.25 -15.34
N ASN A 376 -1.13 -17.74 -14.17
CA ASN A 376 -0.71 -18.31 -12.89
C ASN A 376 -1.15 -19.77 -12.75
N GLN A 377 -2.33 -20.12 -13.26
CA GLN A 377 -2.82 -21.50 -13.27
C GLN A 377 -1.98 -22.41 -14.18
N ILE A 378 -1.62 -21.95 -15.38
CA ILE A 378 -0.72 -22.71 -16.29
C ILE A 378 0.64 -22.97 -15.63
N ILE A 379 1.23 -21.95 -14.98
CA ILE A 379 2.50 -22.09 -14.27
C ILE A 379 2.35 -23.08 -13.11
N LEU A 380 1.28 -22.95 -12.32
CA LEU A 380 1.01 -23.84 -11.19
C LEU A 380 0.86 -25.30 -11.62
N GLU A 381 0.20 -25.57 -12.75
CA GLU A 381 0.03 -26.93 -13.28
C GLU A 381 1.36 -27.57 -13.71
N ARG A 382 2.29 -26.78 -14.23
CA ARG A 382 3.61 -27.23 -14.71
C ARG A 382 4.63 -27.50 -13.60
N ILE A 383 4.49 -26.90 -12.43
CA ILE A 383 5.40 -27.12 -11.29
C ILE A 383 5.22 -28.54 -10.75
N GLU A 384 6.30 -29.26 -10.45
CA GLU A 384 6.19 -30.58 -9.83
C GLU A 384 5.74 -30.50 -8.35
N GLY A 385 5.26 -31.60 -7.78
CA GLY A 385 4.91 -31.67 -6.36
C GLY A 385 3.43 -31.55 -6.01
N ASP A 386 3.15 -31.82 -4.74
CA ASP A 386 1.78 -32.00 -4.23
C ASP A 386 0.99 -30.70 -4.19
N GLN A 387 -0.26 -30.78 -4.65
CA GLN A 387 -1.21 -29.67 -4.62
C GLN A 387 -2.00 -29.67 -3.32
N VAL A 388 -2.09 -28.51 -2.69
CA VAL A 388 -2.98 -28.26 -1.55
C VAL A 388 -4.03 -27.24 -1.97
N VAL A 389 -5.31 -27.60 -1.80
CA VAL A 389 -6.44 -26.73 -2.13
C VAL A 389 -7.04 -26.17 -0.84
N TYR A 390 -7.01 -24.86 -0.70
CA TYR A 390 -7.67 -24.12 0.37
C TYR A 390 -9.00 -23.56 -0.15
N ARG A 391 -10.10 -23.88 0.54
CA ARG A 391 -11.44 -23.45 0.16
C ARG A 391 -11.96 -22.39 1.13
N SER A 392 -12.52 -21.30 0.63
CA SER A 392 -13.18 -20.30 1.45
C SER A 392 -14.48 -20.83 2.03
N ILE A 393 -14.92 -20.28 3.16
CA ILE A 393 -16.23 -20.54 3.73
C ILE A 393 -17.05 -19.26 3.55
N ASN A 394 -18.07 -19.33 2.68
CA ASN A 394 -18.95 -18.21 2.39
C ASN A 394 -20.33 -18.47 2.99
N THR A 395 -20.84 -17.53 3.77
CA THR A 395 -22.15 -17.63 4.42
C THR A 395 -22.87 -16.29 4.33
N VAL A 396 -24.19 -16.32 4.10
CA VAL A 396 -25.04 -15.14 4.24
C VAL A 396 -25.19 -14.76 5.71
N VAL A 397 -25.26 -13.46 5.99
CA VAL A 397 -25.43 -12.94 7.35
C VAL A 397 -26.89 -13.05 7.79
N ASP A 398 -27.83 -12.84 6.87
CA ASP A 398 -29.27 -13.02 7.10
C ASP A 398 -29.72 -14.41 6.66
N GLN A 399 -30.34 -15.16 7.56
CA GLN A 399 -30.86 -16.50 7.28
C GLN A 399 -32.05 -16.48 6.30
N MET A 400 -32.74 -15.35 6.18
CA MET A 400 -33.83 -15.19 5.20
C MET A 400 -33.31 -15.11 3.76
N ASP A 401 -32.04 -14.79 3.58
CA ASP A 401 -31.40 -14.64 2.27
C ASP A 401 -30.73 -15.93 1.75
N VAL A 402 -30.70 -17.00 2.56
CA VAL A 402 -30.10 -18.30 2.20
C VAL A 402 -30.76 -18.88 0.94
N THR A 403 -32.07 -18.67 0.77
CA THR A 403 -32.80 -19.13 -0.43
C THR A 403 -32.50 -18.28 -1.67
N ASN A 404 -32.10 -17.02 -1.49
CA ASN A 404 -31.81 -16.09 -2.58
C ASN A 404 -30.36 -16.19 -3.06
N TYR A 405 -29.44 -16.58 -2.17
CA TYR A 405 -28.00 -16.70 -2.47
C TYR A 405 -27.49 -18.11 -2.10
N PRO A 406 -27.68 -19.10 -2.98
CA PRO A 406 -27.19 -20.46 -2.74
C PRO A 406 -25.65 -20.46 -2.61
N VAL A 407 -25.11 -21.45 -1.90
CA VAL A 407 -23.68 -21.54 -1.60
C VAL A 407 -22.84 -21.63 -2.88
N GLU A 408 -23.36 -22.29 -3.92
CA GLU A 408 -22.73 -22.37 -5.24
C GLU A 408 -22.58 -20.99 -5.87
N PHE A 409 -23.59 -20.12 -5.73
CA PHE A 409 -23.52 -18.74 -6.19
C PHE A 409 -22.48 -17.96 -5.39
N LEU A 410 -22.47 -18.06 -4.06
CA LEU A 410 -21.48 -17.40 -3.21
C LEU A 410 -20.04 -17.84 -3.55
N ASN A 411 -19.83 -19.13 -3.80
CA ASN A 411 -18.53 -19.69 -4.17
C ASN A 411 -18.07 -19.26 -5.58
N SER A 412 -18.99 -18.80 -6.42
CA SER A 412 -18.68 -18.24 -7.74
C SER A 412 -18.26 -16.77 -7.70
N LEU A 413 -18.47 -16.07 -6.58
CA LEU A 413 -18.17 -14.65 -6.47
C LEU A 413 -16.65 -14.41 -6.40
N ALA A 414 -16.16 -13.56 -7.31
CA ALA A 414 -14.79 -13.05 -7.32
C ALA A 414 -14.80 -11.53 -7.13
N ALA A 415 -14.78 -11.08 -5.87
CA ALA A 415 -14.75 -9.66 -5.58
C ALA A 415 -13.33 -9.10 -5.66
N PRO A 416 -13.12 -7.89 -6.21
CA PRO A 416 -11.81 -7.23 -6.21
C PRO A 416 -11.23 -7.12 -4.81
N GLY A 417 -9.94 -7.48 -4.64
CA GLY A 417 -9.25 -7.42 -3.35
C GLY A 417 -9.58 -8.56 -2.38
N LEU A 418 -10.36 -9.57 -2.81
CA LEU A 418 -10.53 -10.83 -2.10
C LEU A 418 -9.87 -11.98 -2.88
N PRO A 419 -9.30 -12.97 -2.18
CA PRO A 419 -8.91 -14.22 -2.82
C PRO A 419 -10.13 -14.94 -3.41
N ALA A 420 -9.90 -15.76 -4.44
CA ALA A 420 -10.93 -16.65 -4.98
C ALA A 420 -11.36 -17.70 -3.94
N HIS A 421 -12.55 -18.29 -4.15
CA HIS A 421 -13.05 -19.36 -3.28
C HIS A 421 -12.08 -20.53 -3.17
N ASN A 422 -11.48 -20.94 -4.29
CA ASN A 422 -10.46 -21.98 -4.32
C ASN A 422 -9.09 -21.34 -4.52
N ILE A 423 -8.17 -21.59 -3.59
CA ILE A 423 -6.75 -21.25 -3.73
C ILE A 423 -5.97 -22.57 -3.76
N THR A 424 -5.39 -22.87 -4.91
CA THR A 424 -4.51 -24.04 -5.07
C THR A 424 -3.07 -23.58 -4.93
N LEU A 425 -2.30 -24.24 -4.06
CA LEU A 425 -0.90 -23.94 -3.81
C LEU A 425 -0.04 -25.20 -3.95
N LYS A 426 1.21 -25.01 -4.36
CA LYS A 426 2.29 -26.01 -4.35
C LYS A 426 3.48 -25.46 -3.54
N VAL A 427 4.34 -26.33 -3.02
CA VAL A 427 5.57 -25.88 -2.33
C VAL A 427 6.47 -25.14 -3.33
N GLY A 428 7.08 -24.03 -2.91
CA GLY A 428 8.03 -23.26 -3.73
C GLY A 428 7.42 -22.15 -4.59
N ILE A 429 6.09 -21.95 -4.56
CA ILE A 429 5.47 -20.89 -5.37
C ILE A 429 5.52 -19.51 -4.70
N PRO A 430 5.77 -18.44 -5.47
CA PRO A 430 5.64 -17.08 -4.95
C PRO A 430 4.17 -16.77 -4.66
N ILE A 431 3.90 -16.12 -3.53
CA ILE A 431 2.57 -15.63 -3.17
C ILE A 431 2.61 -14.14 -2.87
N MET A 432 1.51 -13.45 -3.19
CA MET A 432 1.34 -12.04 -2.85
C MET A 432 0.35 -11.90 -1.69
N LEU A 433 0.75 -11.16 -0.67
CA LEU A 433 -0.14 -10.82 0.42
C LEU A 433 -1.11 -9.70 -0.01
N LEU A 434 -2.40 -10.02 -0.12
CA LEU A 434 -3.42 -9.06 -0.56
C LEU A 434 -3.94 -8.12 0.54
N ARG A 435 -3.63 -8.42 1.81
CA ARG A 435 -4.09 -7.65 2.97
C ARG A 435 -2.95 -7.42 3.94
N ASN A 436 -2.80 -6.20 4.43
CA ASN A 436 -1.84 -5.93 5.48
C ASN A 436 -2.26 -6.65 6.77
N LEU A 437 -1.43 -7.60 7.23
CA LEU A 437 -1.69 -8.40 8.44
C LEU A 437 -1.21 -7.71 9.73
N THR A 438 -0.35 -6.69 9.62
CA THR A 438 0.23 -5.96 10.76
C THR A 438 0.39 -4.47 10.42
N PRO A 439 -0.46 -3.58 10.98
CA PRO A 439 -0.41 -2.14 10.70
C PRO A 439 0.86 -1.42 11.17
N LEU A 440 1.69 -2.06 12.02
CA LEU A 440 2.75 -1.40 12.80
C LEU A 440 4.17 -1.93 12.55
N SER A 441 4.37 -2.92 11.69
CA SER A 441 5.70 -3.51 11.45
C SER A 441 5.91 -3.87 9.98
N CYS A 442 5.97 -2.87 9.10
CA CYS A 442 6.53 -3.03 7.75
C CYS A 442 7.96 -2.48 7.65
N ALA A 443 8.68 -2.42 8.76
CA ALA A 443 10.10 -2.10 8.79
C ALA A 443 10.79 -3.07 9.75
N MET A 444 10.91 -4.33 9.35
CA MET A 444 12.04 -5.20 9.72
C MET A 444 12.01 -6.44 8.83
N GLU A 445 13.15 -6.70 8.19
CA GLU A 445 13.55 -7.96 7.56
C GLU A 445 12.92 -8.30 6.20
N LEU A 446 13.44 -7.67 5.14
CA LEU A 446 13.83 -8.40 3.94
C LEU A 446 15.36 -8.42 3.96
N GLY A 447 15.91 -9.48 4.55
CA GLY A 447 17.31 -9.88 4.39
C GLY A 447 17.48 -10.76 3.18
#